data_AF-A0A7X7QGD4-F1
#
_entry.id   AF-A0A7X7QGD4-F1
#
_cell.length_a   1.000
_cell.length_b   1.000
_cell.length_c   1.000
_cell.angle_alpha   90.00
_cell.angle_beta   90.00
_cell.angle_gamma   90.00
#
_symmetry.space_group_name_H-M   'P 1'
#
loop_
_entity.id
_entity.type
_entity.pdbx_description
1 polymer ?
#
loop_
_entity_poly.entity_id
_entity_poly.type
_entity_poly.pdbx_seq_one_letter_code
_entity_poly.pdbx_strand_id
1 'polypeptide(L)'
;MSNPDANRNDKIVELLTGAQQQLTRYVRTLVPNRADADEVLQETNLFIWRNAAQYELGTNFTAWVCRIAHYQVLTHRKRQQRSRLYFSDALVEQLAPKAAENAAVQTDEVEAFESCVAKLSERDRALIDLRYEPGATVQSV
;
A
#
# COMPACT_ATOMS: atom_id res chain seq x y z
N MET A 1 16.29 31.56 0.16
CA MET A 1 16.65 30.68 -0.97
C MET A 1 16.23 29.26 -0.58
N SER A 2 15.12 28.76 -1.14
CA SER A 2 14.64 27.40 -0.83
C SER A 2 15.59 26.36 -1.42
N ASN A 3 15.99 25.39 -0.62
CA ASN A 3 16.83 24.28 -1.05
C ASN A 3 16.04 23.38 -2.03
N PRO A 4 16.43 23.26 -3.31
CA PRO A 4 15.71 22.43 -4.28
C PRO A 4 15.62 20.95 -3.86
N ASP A 5 16.58 20.46 -3.07
CA ASP A 5 16.56 19.10 -2.53
C ASP A 5 15.50 18.90 -1.44
N ALA A 6 15.13 19.96 -0.69
CA ALA A 6 14.06 19.89 0.30
C ALA A 6 12.70 19.67 -0.37
N ASN A 7 12.41 20.42 -1.44
CA ASN A 7 11.18 20.29 -2.21
C ASN A 7 11.05 18.90 -2.86
N ARG A 8 12.16 18.34 -3.34
CA ARG A 8 12.20 16.97 -3.86
C ARG A 8 11.88 15.94 -2.79
N ASN A 9 12.52 16.02 -1.63
CA ASN A 9 12.29 15.08 -0.54
C ASN A 9 10.85 15.13 -0.05
N ASP A 10 10.28 16.34 0.10
CA ASP A 10 8.88 16.52 0.46
C ASP A 10 7.96 15.84 -0.56
N LYS A 11 8.24 15.98 -1.86
CA LYS A 11 7.46 15.32 -2.90
C LYS A 11 7.56 13.79 -2.85
N ILE A 12 8.73 13.24 -2.54
CA ILE A 12 8.91 11.79 -2.34
C ILE A 12 8.12 11.32 -1.13
N VAL A 13 8.13 12.07 -0.02
CA VAL A 13 7.36 11.72 1.19
C VAL A 13 5.86 11.73 0.90
N GLU A 14 5.37 12.72 0.16
CA GLU A 14 3.97 12.79 -0.28
C GLU A 14 3.59 11.57 -1.12
N LEU A 15 4.40 11.24 -2.15
CA LEU A 15 4.19 10.08 -3.01
C LEU A 15 4.25 8.76 -2.21
N LEU A 16 5.20 8.63 -1.28
CA LEU A 16 5.35 7.44 -0.45
C LEU A 16 4.17 7.25 0.50
N THR A 17 3.71 8.33 1.12
CA THR A 17 2.56 8.31 2.02
C THR A 17 1.28 7.97 1.27
N GLY A 18 1.10 8.51 0.05
CA GLY A 18 -0.01 8.15 -0.85
C GLY A 18 0.03 6.67 -1.29
N ALA A 19 1.22 6.14 -1.59
CA ALA A 19 1.37 4.74 -2.02
C ALA A 19 1.36 3.72 -0.86
N GLN A 20 1.39 4.14 0.40
CA GLN A 20 1.63 3.27 1.55
C GLN A 20 0.58 2.18 1.72
N GLN A 21 -0.70 2.50 1.50
CA GLN A 21 -1.78 1.51 1.58
C GLN A 21 -1.63 0.43 0.50
N GLN A 22 -1.33 0.85 -0.72
CA GLN A 22 -1.14 -0.03 -1.86
C GLN A 22 0.07 -0.96 -1.64
N LEU A 23 1.18 -0.40 -1.16
CA LEU A 23 2.39 -1.12 -0.80
C LEU A 23 2.10 -2.16 0.30
N THR A 24 1.34 -1.77 1.33
CA THR A 24 0.94 -2.66 2.43
C THR A 24 0.11 -3.84 1.92
N ARG A 25 -0.87 -3.59 1.06
CA ARG A 25 -1.71 -4.66 0.46
C ARG A 25 -0.86 -5.60 -0.41
N TYR A 26 0.04 -5.04 -1.21
CA TYR A 26 0.95 -5.81 -2.05
C TYR A 26 1.81 -6.77 -1.22
N VAL A 27 2.50 -6.27 -0.20
CA VAL A 27 3.37 -7.10 0.65
C VAL A 27 2.57 -8.16 1.41
N ARG A 28 1.43 -7.80 2.00
CA ARG A 28 0.56 -8.75 2.74
C ARG A 28 -0.04 -9.85 1.87
N THR A 29 -0.16 -9.62 0.56
CA THR A 29 -0.59 -10.66 -0.39
C THR A 29 0.50 -11.71 -0.60
N LEU A 30 1.77 -11.31 -0.54
CA LEU A 30 2.92 -12.19 -0.80
C LEU A 30 3.55 -12.77 0.47
N VAL A 31 3.31 -12.15 1.62
CA VAL A 31 3.84 -12.53 2.93
C VAL A 31 2.66 -12.78 3.90
N PRO A 32 2.28 -14.06 4.13
CA PRO A 32 1.09 -14.39 4.94
C PRO A 32 1.22 -14.03 6.42
N ASN A 33 2.42 -14.13 6.99
CA ASN A 33 2.67 -13.77 8.37
C ASN A 33 2.67 -12.24 8.49
N ARG A 34 1.83 -11.70 9.39
CA ARG A 34 1.69 -10.25 9.56
C ARG A 34 2.95 -9.58 10.09
N ALA A 35 3.64 -10.19 11.05
CA ALA A 35 4.87 -9.62 11.61
C ALA A 35 5.99 -9.58 10.55
N ASP A 36 6.14 -10.66 9.78
CA ASP A 36 7.08 -10.71 8.67
C ASP A 36 6.72 -9.68 7.57
N ALA A 37 5.43 -9.53 7.26
CA ALA A 37 4.98 -8.54 6.27
C ALA A 37 5.28 -7.11 6.72
N ASP A 38 5.08 -6.80 8.00
CA ASP A 38 5.37 -5.49 8.57
C ASP A 38 6.90 -5.23 8.60
N GLU A 39 7.73 -6.24 8.85
CA GLU A 39 9.20 -6.15 8.73
C GLU A 39 9.62 -5.86 7.28
N VAL A 40 9.08 -6.60 6.31
CA VAL A 40 9.37 -6.37 4.88
C VAL A 40 8.93 -4.98 4.44
N LEU A 41 7.79 -4.48 4.91
CA LEU A 41 7.34 -3.12 4.63
C LEU A 41 8.30 -2.08 5.21
N GLN A 42 8.81 -2.29 6.42
CA GLN A 42 9.77 -1.40 7.04
C GLN A 42 11.10 -1.37 6.27
N GLU A 43 11.65 -2.54 5.92
CA GLU A 43 12.87 -2.64 5.10
C GLU A 43 12.67 -1.97 3.72
N THR A 44 11.50 -2.16 3.11
CA THR A 44 11.12 -1.54 1.83
C THR A 44 11.09 -0.01 1.94
N ASN A 45 10.44 0.54 2.95
CA ASN A 45 10.38 1.98 3.17
C ASN A 45 11.76 2.61 3.43
N LEU A 46 12.61 1.94 4.21
CA LEU A 46 13.99 2.37 4.42
C LEU A 46 14.80 2.34 3.12
N PHE A 47 14.62 1.31 2.29
CA PHE A 47 15.28 1.21 1.00
C PHE A 47 14.83 2.33 0.05
N ILE A 48 13.52 2.58 -0.03
CA ILE A 48 12.94 3.67 -0.83
C ILE A 48 13.55 5.00 -0.41
N TRP A 49 13.55 5.31 0.89
CA TRP A 49 14.10 6.57 1.40
C TRP A 49 15.57 6.75 1.06
N ARG A 50 16.39 5.71 1.28
CA ARG A 50 17.83 5.75 0.98
C ARG A 50 18.14 5.91 -0.51
N ASN A 51 17.23 5.45 -1.37
CA ASN A 51 17.39 5.47 -2.83
C ASN A 51 16.43 6.47 -3.50
N ALA A 52 15.85 7.41 -2.76
CA ALA A 52 14.88 8.39 -3.28
C ALA A 52 15.45 9.27 -4.42
N ALA A 53 16.76 9.48 -4.43
CA ALA A 53 17.46 10.19 -5.50
C ALA A 53 17.40 9.46 -6.85
N GLN A 54 17.21 8.13 -6.86
CA GLN A 54 17.15 7.32 -8.09
C GLN A 54 15.78 7.33 -8.75
N TYR A 55 14.73 7.75 -8.05
CA TYR A 55 13.41 7.84 -8.64
C TYR A 55 13.31 9.05 -9.57
N GLU A 56 12.77 8.85 -10.77
CA GLU A 56 12.53 9.94 -11.71
C GLU A 56 11.14 10.54 -11.46
N LEU A 57 11.08 11.80 -11.00
CA LEU A 57 9.82 12.50 -10.75
C LEU A 57 8.96 12.57 -12.02
N GLY A 58 7.67 12.29 -11.89
CA GLY A 58 6.72 12.27 -13.00
C GLY A 58 6.53 10.89 -13.65
N THR A 59 7.36 9.90 -13.29
CA THR A 59 7.13 8.49 -13.66
C THR A 59 6.19 7.80 -12.67
N ASN A 60 5.76 6.56 -12.94
CA ASN A 60 4.83 5.86 -12.04
C ASN A 60 5.53 5.43 -10.72
N PHE A 61 5.31 6.21 -9.65
CA PHE A 61 5.91 5.96 -8.34
C PHE A 61 5.47 4.62 -7.74
N THR A 62 4.18 4.28 -7.84
CA THR A 62 3.62 3.01 -7.40
C THR A 62 4.34 1.82 -8.03
N ALA A 63 4.51 1.83 -9.34
CA ALA A 63 5.17 0.74 -10.05
C ALA A 63 6.63 0.58 -9.59
N TRP A 64 7.30 1.72 -9.32
CA TRP A 64 8.66 1.73 -8.80
C TRP A 64 8.75 1.13 -7.39
N VAL A 65 7.88 1.54 -6.45
CA VAL A 65 7.90 0.99 -5.07
C VAL A 65 7.46 -0.47 -5.00
N CYS A 66 6.48 -0.90 -5.82
CA CYS A 66 6.08 -2.30 -5.90
C CYS A 66 7.22 -3.19 -6.42
N ARG A 67 8.03 -2.69 -7.37
CA ARG A 67 9.23 -3.39 -7.84
C ARG A 67 10.25 -3.56 -6.71
N ILE A 68 10.49 -2.50 -5.91
CA ILE A 68 11.37 -2.60 -4.75
C ILE A 68 10.83 -3.61 -3.75
N ALA A 69 9.54 -3.52 -3.40
CA ALA A 69 8.88 -4.43 -2.48
C ALA A 69 8.98 -5.89 -2.93
N HIS A 70 8.85 -6.16 -4.23
CA HIS A 70 9.03 -7.51 -4.79
C HIS A 70 10.40 -8.09 -4.43
N TYR A 71 11.48 -7.34 -4.63
CA TYR A 71 12.82 -7.79 -4.29
C TYR A 71 13.05 -7.93 -2.77
N GLN A 72 12.43 -7.09 -1.95
CA GLN A 72 12.47 -7.23 -0.49
C GLN A 72 11.75 -8.50 -0.03
N VAL A 73 10.58 -8.80 -0.60
CA VAL A 73 9.85 -10.06 -0.36
C VAL A 73 10.71 -11.26 -0.74
N LEU A 74 11.35 -11.25 -1.93
CA LEU A 74 12.24 -12.35 -2.34
C LEU A 74 13.45 -12.51 -1.41
N THR A 75 14.03 -11.39 -0.96
CA THR A 75 15.16 -11.39 -0.03
C THR A 75 14.78 -11.97 1.33
N HIS A 76 13.65 -11.52 1.89
CA HIS A 76 13.09 -12.07 3.12
C HIS A 76 12.83 -13.58 2.98
N ARG A 77 12.21 -14.01 1.89
CA ARG A 77 11.92 -15.44 1.65
C ARG A 77 13.20 -16.29 1.55
N LYS A 78 14.28 -15.78 0.95
CA LYS A 78 15.59 -16.44 0.95
C LYS A 78 16.16 -16.60 2.38
N ARG A 79 16.02 -15.58 3.24
CA ARG A 79 16.45 -15.67 4.66
C ARG A 79 15.64 -16.73 5.42
N GLN A 80 14.34 -16.81 5.13
CA GLN A 80 13.38 -17.69 5.81
C GLN A 80 13.23 -19.08 5.20
N GLN A 81 13.98 -19.42 4.15
CA GLN A 81 13.86 -20.69 3.40
C GLN A 81 14.12 -21.96 4.25
N ARG A 82 14.59 -21.79 5.50
CA ARG A 82 14.72 -22.86 6.50
C ARG A 82 13.43 -23.15 7.29
N SER A 83 12.37 -22.36 7.11
CA SER A 83 11.10 -22.46 7.82
C SER A 83 9.97 -23.00 6.93
N ARG A 84 9.07 -23.79 7.52
CA ARG A 84 8.14 -24.72 6.83
C ARG A 84 6.82 -24.08 6.38
N LEU A 85 6.58 -22.79 6.65
CA LEU A 85 5.29 -22.10 6.50
C LEU A 85 5.31 -20.93 5.51
N TYR A 86 5.99 -21.05 4.37
CA TYR A 86 6.01 -20.03 3.31
C TYR A 86 5.43 -20.55 2.00
N PHE A 87 4.91 -19.64 1.16
CA PHE A 87 4.55 -19.95 -0.22
C PHE A 87 5.77 -20.42 -1.02
N SER A 88 5.53 -21.14 -2.12
CA SER A 88 6.59 -21.50 -3.09
C SER A 88 6.96 -20.31 -3.97
N ASP A 89 8.17 -20.32 -4.54
CA ASP A 89 8.62 -19.23 -5.43
C ASP A 89 7.72 -19.05 -6.64
N ALA A 90 7.32 -20.17 -7.27
CA ALA A 90 6.39 -20.16 -8.39
C ALA A 90 5.03 -19.53 -8.04
N LEU A 91 4.51 -19.75 -6.82
CA LEU A 91 3.25 -19.14 -6.40
C LEU A 91 3.40 -17.63 -6.21
N VAL A 92 4.49 -17.17 -5.59
CA VAL A 92 4.73 -15.74 -5.38
C VAL A 92 4.92 -15.00 -6.71
N GLU A 93 5.63 -15.59 -7.68
CA GLU A 93 5.76 -15.02 -9.01
C GLU A 93 4.41 -14.88 -9.74
N GLN A 94 3.49 -15.83 -9.54
CA GLN A 94 2.13 -15.74 -10.09
C GLN A 94 1.24 -14.73 -9.36
N LEU A 95 1.43 -14.56 -8.05
CA LEU A 95 0.63 -13.65 -7.23
C LEU A 95 1.08 -12.20 -7.37
N ALA A 96 2.38 -11.94 -7.57
CA ALA A 96 2.93 -10.59 -7.66
C ALA A 96 2.20 -9.66 -8.67
N PRO A 97 1.98 -10.04 -9.94
CA PRO A 97 1.26 -9.17 -10.88
C PRO A 97 -0.18 -8.92 -10.43
N LYS A 98 -0.89 -9.96 -9.97
CA LYS A 98 -2.27 -9.84 -9.47
C LYS A 98 -2.37 -8.98 -8.22
N ALA A 99 -1.38 -9.05 -7.34
CA ALA A 99 -1.32 -8.24 -6.14
C ALA A 99 -1.15 -6.76 -6.48
N ALA A 100 -0.32 -6.44 -7.48
CA ALA A 100 -0.13 -5.07 -7.95
C ALA A 100 -1.43 -4.53 -8.58
N GLU A 101 -2.09 -5.31 -9.43
CA GLU A 101 -3.39 -4.96 -10.04
C GLU A 101 -4.47 -4.74 -8.98
N ASN A 102 -4.68 -5.70 -8.08
CA ASN A 102 -5.70 -5.60 -7.02
C ASN A 102 -5.46 -4.44 -6.05
N ALA A 103 -4.20 -4.09 -5.80
CA ALA A 103 -3.87 -2.96 -4.94
C ALA A 103 -4.20 -1.63 -5.63
N ALA A 104 -4.09 -1.54 -6.96
CA ALA A 104 -4.54 -0.38 -7.74
C ALA A 104 -6.06 -0.26 -7.77
N VAL A 105 -6.77 -1.34 -8.14
CA VAL A 105 -8.24 -1.35 -8.29
C VAL A 105 -8.98 -0.91 -7.02
N GLN A 106 -8.55 -1.39 -5.85
CA GLN A 106 -9.17 -1.00 -4.58
C GLN A 106 -9.00 0.49 -4.25
N THR A 107 -7.98 1.17 -4.81
CA THR A 107 -7.82 2.61 -4.62
C THR A 107 -8.86 3.35 -5.45
N ASP A 108 -9.05 2.96 -6.71
CA ASP A 108 -10.04 3.55 -7.62
C ASP A 108 -11.48 3.35 -7.11
N GLU A 109 -11.80 2.16 -6.56
CA GLU A 109 -13.11 1.87 -5.97
C GLU A 109 -13.39 2.74 -4.74
N VAL A 110 -12.39 2.97 -3.89
CA VAL A 110 -12.51 3.84 -2.71
C VAL A 110 -12.73 5.30 -3.14
N GLU A 111 -11.96 5.80 -4.10
CA GLU A 111 -12.16 7.17 -4.63
C GLU A 111 -13.55 7.34 -5.26
N ALA A 112 -14.00 6.36 -6.05
CA ALA A 112 -15.33 6.37 -6.63
C ALA A 112 -16.43 6.32 -5.55
N PHE A 113 -16.23 5.52 -4.50
CA PHE A 113 -17.13 5.45 -3.36
C PHE A 113 -17.22 6.80 -2.62
N GLU A 114 -16.08 7.40 -2.29
CA GLU A 114 -16.02 8.73 -1.64
C GLU A 114 -16.72 9.80 -2.48
N SER A 115 -16.52 9.78 -3.80
CA SER A 115 -17.22 10.66 -4.74
C SER A 115 -18.73 10.44 -4.75
N CYS A 116 -19.20 9.20 -4.65
CA CYS A 116 -20.62 8.89 -4.56
C CYS A 116 -21.22 9.34 -3.23
N VAL A 117 -20.54 9.10 -2.12
CA VAL A 117 -20.95 9.55 -0.78
C VAL A 117 -20.98 11.08 -0.69
N ALA A 118 -20.15 11.79 -1.46
CA ALA A 118 -20.18 13.24 -1.59
C ALA A 118 -21.37 13.81 -2.35
N LYS A 119 -22.09 12.99 -3.11
CA LYS A 119 -23.32 13.40 -3.80
C LYS A 119 -24.57 13.26 -2.94
N LEU A 120 -24.46 12.63 -1.78
CA LEU A 120 -25.57 12.42 -0.86
C LEU A 120 -25.94 13.72 -0.14
N SER A 121 -27.21 13.82 0.29
CA SER A 121 -27.64 14.89 1.18
C SER A 121 -26.94 14.76 2.54
N GLU A 122 -26.80 15.87 3.28
CA GLU A 122 -26.21 15.86 4.63
C GLU A 122 -26.92 14.86 5.55
N ARG A 123 -28.25 14.73 5.41
CA ARG A 123 -29.06 13.79 6.18
C ARG A 123 -28.71 12.33 5.88
N ASP A 124 -28.55 11.99 4.60
CA ASP A 124 -28.25 10.61 4.19
C ASP A 124 -26.80 10.23 4.54
N ARG A 125 -25.87 11.19 4.41
CA ARG A 125 -24.48 10.99 4.82
C ARG A 125 -24.37 10.75 6.33
N ALA A 126 -25.08 11.55 7.14
CA ALA A 126 -25.10 11.36 8.60
C ALA A 126 -25.64 9.98 9.02
N LEU A 127 -26.65 9.44 8.31
CA LEU A 127 -27.16 8.09 8.55
C LEU A 127 -26.14 7.01 8.20
N ILE A 128 -25.39 7.18 7.11
CA ILE A 128 -24.31 6.27 6.73
C ILE A 128 -23.21 6.31 7.79
N ASP A 129 -22.74 7.49 8.19
CA ASP A 129 -21.68 7.63 9.19
C ASP A 129 -22.08 6.94 10.51
N LEU A 130 -23.30 7.18 10.99
CA LEU A 130 -23.85 6.57 12.20
C LEU A 130 -23.93 5.04 12.09
N ARG A 131 -24.23 4.49 10.90
CA ARG A 131 -24.28 3.04 10.69
C ARG A 131 -22.90 2.37 10.71
N TYR A 132 -21.88 3.05 10.21
CA TYR A 132 -20.53 2.52 10.07
C TYR A 132 -19.60 2.89 11.25
N GLU A 133 -20.12 3.58 12.27
CA GLU A 133 -19.42 3.75 13.55
C GLU A 133 -19.11 2.39 14.22
N PRO A 134 -17.94 2.25 14.88
CA PRO A 134 -17.59 1.03 15.58
C PRO A 134 -18.62 0.70 16.68
N GLY A 135 -19.35 -0.41 16.51
CA GLY A 135 -20.35 -0.87 17.47
C GLY A 135 -21.80 -0.45 17.18
N ALA A 136 -22.05 0.31 16.10
CA ALA A 136 -23.39 0.68 15.68
C ALA A 136 -24.17 -0.53 15.12
N THR A 137 -25.47 -0.56 15.41
CA THR A 137 -26.42 -1.58 14.94
C THR A 137 -27.53 -0.92 14.11
N VAL A 138 -28.29 -1.70 13.35
CA VAL A 138 -29.42 -1.16 12.56
C VAL A 138 -30.49 -0.50 13.45
N GLN A 139 -30.55 -0.86 14.74
CA GLN A 139 -31.47 -0.27 15.71
C GLN A 139 -30.96 1.04 16.34
N SER A 140 -29.67 1.37 16.18
CA SER A 140 -29.05 2.56 16.76
C SER A 140 -28.89 3.71 15.76
N VAL A 141 -29.42 3.56 14.54
CA VAL A 141 -29.38 4.54 13.45
C VAL A 141 -30.73 5.23 13.32
#